data_AF-A0A4P5YSJ6-F1
#
_entry.id   AF-A0A4P5YSJ6-F1
#
_cell.length_a   1.000
_cell.length_b   1.000
_cell.length_c   1.000
_cell.angle_alpha   90.00
_cell.angle_beta   90.00
_cell.angle_gamma   90.00
#
_symmetry.space_group_name_H-M   'P 1'
#
loop_
_entity.id
_entity.type
_entity.pdbx_description
1 polymer ?
#
loop_
_entity_poly.entity_id
_entity_poly.type
_entity_poly.pdbx_seq_one_letter_code
_entity_poly.pdbx_strand_id
1 'polypeptide(L)' 'MRVSQGGHDVPPDRIVARFPRVLAYLRAALQRLSAVLVYDNDDLRSLYRLIAQVENGAVIAQANDQPDWWRAVRD' A
#
# COMPACT_ATOMS: atom_id res chain seq x y z
N MET A 1 1.72 -18.54 -5.77
CA MET A 1 1.36 -18.32 -4.36
C MET A 1 2.67 -18.10 -3.58
N ARG A 2 2.76 -17.15 -2.63
CA ARG A 2 4.03 -16.81 -1.95
C ARG A 2 4.70 -18.01 -1.25
N VAL A 3 3.90 -18.83 -0.56
CA VAL A 3 4.38 -19.99 0.19
C VAL A 3 5.01 -21.04 -0.74
N SER A 4 4.39 -21.30 -1.90
CA SER A 4 4.92 -22.24 -2.90
C SER A 4 6.20 -21.76 -3.60
N GLN A 5 6.60 -20.50 -3.40
CA GLN A 5 7.83 -19.89 -3.93
C GLN A 5 8.87 -19.63 -2.82
N GLY A 6 8.76 -20.30 -1.68
CA GLY A 6 9.71 -20.20 -0.56
C GLY A 6 9.38 -19.10 0.47
N GLY A 7 8.20 -18.49 0.39
CA GLY A 7 7.73 -17.55 1.41
C GLY A 7 7.28 -18.24 2.70
N HIS A 8 7.35 -17.53 3.83
CA HIS A 8 6.77 -17.99 5.10
C HIS A 8 5.24 -17.95 5.05
N ASP A 9 4.60 -19.02 5.54
CA ASP A 9 3.15 -19.08 5.70
C ASP A 9 2.69 -18.21 6.86
N VAL A 10 1.67 -17.38 6.64
CA VAL A 10 1.11 -16.49 7.65
C VAL A 10 -0.39 -16.72 7.69
N PRO A 11 -0.97 -17.04 8.86
CA PRO A 11 -2.41 -17.23 9.00
C PRO A 11 -3.21 -16.02 8.47
N PRO A 12 -4.29 -16.23 7.69
CA PRO A 12 -5.05 -15.14 7.08
C PRO A 12 -5.57 -14.10 8.07
N ASP A 13 -6.02 -14.54 9.25
CA ASP A 13 -6.47 -13.68 10.35
C ASP A 13 -5.36 -12.72 10.82
N ARG A 14 -4.11 -13.20 10.89
CA ARG A 14 -2.95 -12.36 11.25
C ARG A 14 -2.57 -11.38 10.16
N ILE A 15 -2.87 -11.68 8.90
CA ILE A 15 -2.67 -10.73 7.79
C ILE A 15 -3.69 -9.60 7.92
N VAL A 16 -4.98 -9.94 7.99
CA VAL A 16 -6.09 -8.96 8.05
C VAL A 16 -5.99 -8.09 9.31
N ALA A 17 -5.65 -8.67 10.47
CA ALA A 17 -5.49 -7.93 11.72
C ALA A 17 -4.41 -6.83 11.66
N ARG A 18 -3.48 -6.88 10.69
CA ARG A 18 -2.43 -5.86 10.52
C ARG A 18 -2.89 -4.67 9.70
N PHE A 19 -3.92 -4.78 8.87
CA PHE A 19 -4.30 -3.74 7.92
C PHE A 19 -4.52 -2.37 8.59
N PRO A 20 -5.30 -2.24 9.68
CA PRO A 20 -5.53 -0.94 10.29
C PRO A 20 -4.23 -0.25 10.73
N ARG A 21 -3.31 -1.02 11.34
CA ARG A 21 -2.01 -0.51 11.79
C ARG A 21 -1.11 -0.12 10.63
N VAL A 22 -1.06 -0.93 9.57
CA VAL A 22 -0.24 -0.65 8.38
C VAL A 22 -0.72 0.61 7.68
N LEU A 23 -2.03 0.78 7.51
CA LEU A 23 -2.62 1.98 6.90
C LEU A 23 -2.39 3.24 7.75
N ALA A 24 -2.46 3.13 9.09
CA ALA A 24 -2.09 4.22 9.98
C ALA A 24 -0.62 4.63 9.85
N TYR A 25 0.29 3.66 9.72
CA TYR A 25 1.71 3.94 9.48
C TYR A 25 1.97 4.55 8.10
N LEU A 26 1.24 4.11 7.07
CA LEU A 26 1.32 4.73 5.76
C LEU A 26 0.92 6.20 5.82
N ARG A 27 -0.24 6.53 6.41
CA ARG A 27 -0.68 7.93 6.61
C ARG A 27 0.39 8.77 7.33
N ALA A 28 0.96 8.22 8.39
CA ALA A 28 2.06 8.83 9.13
C ALA A 28 3.34 9.03 8.30
N ALA A 29 3.64 8.10 7.39
CA ALA A 29 4.80 8.15 6.51
C ALA A 29 4.64 9.23 5.42
N LEU A 30 3.44 9.33 4.84
CA LEU A 30 3.11 10.36 3.83
C LEU A 30 3.43 11.78 4.33
N GLN A 31 3.22 12.05 5.62
CA GLN A 31 3.44 13.37 6.21
C GLN A 31 4.89 13.66 6.63
N ARG A 32 5.74 12.64 6.74
CA ARG A 32 7.06 12.74 7.40
C ARG A 32 8.24 12.44 6.50
N LEU A 33 8.03 11.63 5.47
CA LEU A 33 9.10 11.18 4.59
C LEU A 33 9.22 12.10 3.39
N SER A 34 10.45 12.27 2.90
CA SER A 34 10.74 13.09 1.72
C SER A 34 10.21 12.47 0.43
N ALA A 35 10.15 11.14 0.35
CA ALA A 35 9.63 10.39 -0.78
C ALA A 35 8.90 9.12 -0.34
N VAL A 36 7.69 8.91 -0.86
CA VAL A 36 6.88 7.70 -0.65
C VAL A 36 6.34 7.21 -1.99
N LEU A 37 6.58 5.94 -2.30
CA LEU A 37 5.99 5.24 -3.43
C LEU A 37 4.96 4.24 -2.92
N VAL A 38 3.76 4.29 -3.47
CA VAL A 38 2.63 3.46 -3.03
C VAL A 38 2.25 2.51 -4.14
N TYR A 39 2.32 1.21 -3.86
CA TYR A 39 2.01 0.15 -4.81
C TYR A 39 0.78 -0.63 -4.36
N ASP A 40 -0.07 -0.98 -5.32
CA ASP A 40 -1.21 -1.88 -5.17
C ASP A 40 -0.91 -3.24 -5.81
N ASN A 41 -1.29 -4.31 -5.11
CA ASN A 41 -1.07 -5.70 -5.54
C ASN A 41 -2.37 -6.52 -5.47
N ASP A 42 -3.54 -5.87 -5.42
CA ASP A 42 -4.83 -6.56 -5.33
C ASP A 42 -5.14 -7.40 -6.58
N ASP A 43 -4.74 -6.93 -7.77
CA ASP A 43 -4.82 -7.71 -9.00
C ASP A 43 -3.53 -8.52 -9.24
N LEU A 44 -3.62 -9.84 -9.04
CA LEU A 44 -2.50 -10.76 -9.31
C LEU A 44 -2.08 -10.84 -10.79
N ARG A 45 -2.88 -10.30 -11.72
CA ARG A 45 -2.52 -10.16 -13.14
C ARG A 45 -1.67 -8.91 -13.40
N SER A 46 -1.72 -7.93 -12.51
CA SER A 46 -1.00 -6.66 -12.60
C SER A 46 -0.30 -6.34 -11.28
N LEU A 47 0.75 -7.12 -10.99
CA LEU A 47 1.55 -6.95 -9.77
C LEU A 47 2.34 -5.63 -9.81
N TYR A 48 2.59 -5.09 -8.63
CA TYR A 48 3.39 -3.88 -8.41
C TYR A 48 2.83 -2.66 -9.17
N ARG A 49 1.51 -2.47 -9.18
CA ARG A 49 0.89 -1.28 -9.78
C ARG A 49 1.23 -0.05 -8.93
N LEU A 50 2.05 0.86 -9.45
CA LEU A 50 2.30 2.15 -8.79
C LEU A 50 1.03 3.00 -8.83
N ILE A 51 0.46 3.29 -7.67
CA ILE A 51 -0.80 4.05 -7.57
C ILE A 51 -0.61 5.48 -7.10
N ALA A 52 0.47 5.79 -6.38
CA ALA A 52 0.81 7.16 -5.98
C ALA A 52 2.31 7.35 -5.74
N GLN A 53 2.78 8.56 -6.03
CA GLN A 53 4.07 9.09 -5.60
C GLN A 53 3.82 10.35 -4.79
N VAL A 54 4.41 10.39 -3.59
CA VAL A 54 4.29 11.52 -2.66
C VAL A 54 5.68 12.04 -2.33
N GLU A 55 5.88 13.34 -2.49
CA GLU A 55 7.13 14.02 -2.19
C GLU A 55 6.88 15.15 -1.19
N ASN A 56 7.59 15.13 -0.07
CA ASN A 56 7.46 16.10 1.02
C ASN A 56 5.99 16.34 1.43
N GLY A 57 5.17 15.28 1.47
CA GLY A 57 3.75 15.33 1.80
C GLY A 57 2.80 15.71 0.66
N ALA A 58 3.31 16.08 -0.51
CA ALA A 58 2.49 16.41 -1.68
C ALA A 58 2.39 15.21 -2.64
N VAL A 59 1.18 14.87 -3.07
CA VAL A 59 0.96 13.86 -4.13
C VAL A 59 1.35 14.48 -5.46
N ILE A 60 2.41 13.96 -6.09
CA ILE A 60 2.93 14.49 -7.37
C ILE A 60 2.51 13.64 -8.57
N ALA A 61 2.20 12.36 -8.36
CA ALA A 61 1.64 11.48 -9.37
C ALA A 61 0.67 10.50 -8.73
N GLN A 62 -0.42 10.18 -9.44
CA GLN A 62 -1.40 9.19 -9.01
C GLN A 62 -2.06 8.51 -10.20
N ALA A 63 -2.40 7.23 -10.06
CA ALA A 63 -3.25 6.51 -11.00
C ALA A 63 -4.68 7.11 -11.04
N ASN A 64 -5.37 6.95 -12.16
CA ASN A 64 -6.75 7.42 -12.31
C ASN A 64 -7.73 6.55 -11.50
N ASP A 65 -7.51 5.25 -11.51
CA ASP A 65 -8.26 4.23 -10.80
C ASP A 65 -7.59 3.94 -9.44
N GLN A 66 -8.07 4.62 -8.41
CA GLN A 66 -7.53 4.43 -7.07
C GLN A 66 -8.31 3.36 -6.31
N PRO A 67 -7.64 2.48 -5.55
CA PRO A 67 -8.33 1.58 -4.66
C PRO A 67 -8.92 2.34 -3.46
N ASP A 68 -10.00 1.83 -2.89
CA ASP A 68 -10.75 2.47 -1.78
C ASP A 68 -9.86 2.73 -0.56
N TRP A 69 -8.96 1.80 -0.26
CA TRP A 69 -8.05 1.91 0.87
C TRP A 69 -7.07 3.09 0.70
N TRP A 70 -6.68 3.44 -0.53
CA TRP A 70 -5.78 4.57 -0.76
C TRP A 70 -6.49 5.89 -0.50
N ARG A 71 -7.74 6.01 -0.97
CA ARG A 71 -8.59 7.19 -0.68
C ARG A 71 -8.74 7.38 0.83
N ALA A 72 -9.00 6.29 1.56
CA ALA A 72 -9.13 6.32 3.01
C ALA A 72 -7.82 6.65 3.77
N VAL A 73 -6.64 6.54 3.15
CA VAL A 73 -5.35 6.85 3.79
C VAL A 73 -4.88 8.27 3.51
N ARG A 74 -5.08 8.74 2.28
CA ARG A 74 -4.59 10.05 1.84
C ARG A 74 -5.40 11.22 2.38
N ASP A 75 -6.68 11.02 2.67
CA ASP A 75 -7.61 12.01 3.23
C ASP A 75 -7.43 12.10 4.75
#